data_AF-A0A6N8VEI5-F1
#
_entry.id   AF-A0A6N8VEI5-F1
#
_cell.length_a   1.000
_cell.length_b   1.000
_cell.length_c   1.000
_cell.angle_alpha   90.00
_cell.angle_beta   90.00
_cell.angle_gamma   90.00
#
_symmetry.space_group_name_H-M   'P 1'
#
loop_
_entity.id
_entity.type
_entity.pdbx_description
1 polymer ?
#
loop_
_entity_poly.entity_id
_entity_poly.type
_entity_poly.pdbx_seq_one_letter_code
_entity_poly.pdbx_strand_id
1 'polypeptide(L)'
;MIAGCAVDPPVPRPPVWTDGDFGDWEGVAPLVVDPIGDVPAGSPVDLGGLAVRDDPRFLHFLIDLGHTVTVQGLRGSVELVLDVDADAAPSTGGSYGGVEGADLVVILTRQAEPEHDRHGAG
;
A
#
# COMPACT_ATOMS: atom_id res chain seq x y z
N MET A 1 20.76 -41.09 6.77
CA MET A 1 19.36 -40.68 6.55
C MET A 1 19.05 -39.58 7.56
N ILE A 2 18.83 -38.36 7.12
CA ILE A 2 18.47 -37.23 8.00
C ILE A 2 16.97 -37.05 7.85
N ALA A 3 16.25 -37.12 8.97
CA ALA A 3 14.82 -36.90 9.03
C ALA A 3 14.51 -35.47 8.56
N GLY A 4 13.69 -35.34 7.52
CA GLY A 4 13.23 -34.05 7.02
C GLY A 4 12.42 -33.35 8.09
N CYS A 5 12.78 -32.11 8.42
CA CYS A 5 11.93 -31.22 9.19
C CYS A 5 10.63 -31.04 8.38
N ALA A 6 9.52 -31.61 8.86
CA ALA A 6 8.21 -31.27 8.35
C ALA A 6 7.99 -29.79 8.65
N VAL A 7 7.98 -28.97 7.61
CA VAL A 7 7.49 -27.59 7.70
C VAL A 7 5.98 -27.75 7.88
N ASP A 8 5.43 -27.22 8.98
CA ASP A 8 3.98 -27.22 9.17
C ASP A 8 3.31 -26.62 7.92
N PRO A 9 2.19 -27.19 7.45
CA PRO A 9 1.47 -26.59 6.34
C PRO A 9 1.12 -25.15 6.71
N PRO A 10 1.31 -24.18 5.80
CA PRO A 10 0.99 -22.79 6.10
C PRO A 10 -0.47 -22.71 6.53
N VAL A 11 -0.71 -22.09 7.70
CA VAL A 11 -2.07 -21.81 8.17
C VAL A 11 -2.77 -21.01 7.07
N PRO A 12 -3.94 -21.45 6.56
CA PRO A 12 -4.67 -20.70 5.55
C PRO A 12 -4.95 -19.30 6.08
N ARG A 13 -4.38 -18.28 5.43
CA ARG A 13 -4.67 -16.89 5.75
C ARG A 13 -6.05 -16.55 5.16
N PRO A 14 -6.95 -15.92 5.91
CA PRO A 14 -8.25 -15.53 5.38
C PRO A 14 -8.05 -14.58 4.18
N PRO A 15 -8.90 -14.63 3.15
CA PRO A 15 -8.82 -13.69 2.04
C PRO A 15 -8.96 -12.24 2.54
N VAL A 16 -8.32 -11.32 1.82
CA VAL A 16 -8.47 -9.88 2.06
C VAL A 16 -9.56 -9.34 1.14
N TRP A 17 -10.48 -8.56 1.70
CA TRP A 17 -11.59 -7.97 0.94
C TRP A 17 -11.52 -6.44 1.00
N THR A 18 -11.63 -5.79 -0.16
CA THR A 18 -11.76 -4.33 -0.22
C THR A 18 -13.24 -3.95 -0.14
N ASP A 19 -13.85 -4.18 1.04
CA ASP A 19 -15.29 -3.97 1.28
C ASP A 19 -15.58 -2.90 2.36
N GLY A 20 -14.54 -2.35 2.98
CA GLY A 20 -14.63 -1.32 4.01
C GLY A 20 -14.79 -1.87 5.43
N ASP A 21 -14.87 -3.19 5.61
CA ASP A 21 -14.59 -3.84 6.88
C ASP A 21 -13.07 -4.10 6.98
N PHE A 22 -12.50 -3.93 8.16
CA PHE A 22 -11.07 -4.12 8.41
C PHE A 22 -10.77 -5.33 9.29
N GLY A 23 -11.77 -6.17 9.58
CA GLY A 23 -11.60 -7.37 10.42
C GLY A 23 -10.58 -8.37 9.86
N ASP A 24 -10.39 -8.40 8.54
CA ASP A 24 -9.34 -9.18 7.88
C ASP A 24 -7.91 -8.65 8.11
N TRP A 25 -7.77 -7.45 8.66
CA TRP A 25 -6.48 -6.87 9.06
C TRP A 25 -6.18 -7.03 10.55
N GLU A 26 -7.08 -7.63 11.34
CA GLU A 26 -6.88 -7.82 12.77
C GLU A 26 -5.61 -8.63 13.05
N GLY A 27 -4.74 -8.10 13.91
CA GLY A 27 -3.47 -8.72 14.30
C GLY A 27 -2.35 -8.60 13.26
N VAL A 28 -2.59 -7.95 12.11
CA VAL A 28 -1.54 -7.67 11.14
C VAL A 28 -0.77 -6.42 11.58
N ALA A 29 0.51 -6.61 11.92
CA ALA A 29 1.38 -5.50 12.28
C ALA A 29 1.73 -4.66 11.03
N PRO A 30 1.81 -3.32 11.15
CA PRO A 30 2.34 -2.49 10.08
C PRO A 30 3.79 -2.88 9.74
N LEU A 31 4.09 -2.93 8.45
CA LEU A 31 5.44 -3.08 7.92
C LEU A 31 6.26 -1.81 8.14
N VAL A 32 5.62 -0.65 7.97
CA VAL A 32 6.20 0.68 8.22
C VAL A 32 5.28 1.44 9.15
N VAL A 33 5.86 2.12 10.13
CA VAL A 33 5.16 3.03 11.04
C VAL A 33 5.76 4.41 10.84
N ASP A 34 4.90 5.40 10.67
CA ASP A 34 5.26 6.79 10.49
C ASP A 34 4.59 7.63 11.61
N PRO A 35 5.35 8.37 12.44
CA PRO A 35 4.77 9.07 13.58
C PRO A 35 3.79 10.19 13.17
N ILE A 36 2.53 10.06 13.58
CA ILE A 36 1.53 11.10 13.35
C ILE A 36 1.95 12.47 13.90
N GLY A 37 1.82 13.49 13.05
CA GLY A 37 2.10 14.88 13.36
C GLY A 37 3.57 15.27 13.22
N ASP A 38 4.41 14.42 12.62
CA ASP A 38 5.81 14.75 12.34
C ASP A 38 6.01 15.54 11.02
N VAL A 39 4.92 15.74 10.28
CA VAL A 39 4.90 16.57 9.07
C VAL A 39 4.88 18.07 9.38
N PRO A 40 5.39 18.92 8.47
CA PRO A 40 5.27 20.38 8.59
C PRO A 40 3.82 20.85 8.72
N ALA A 41 3.60 21.94 9.46
CA ALA A 41 2.28 22.53 9.61
C ALA A 41 1.66 22.90 8.25
N GLY A 42 0.44 22.42 7.98
CA GLY A 42 -0.26 22.64 6.72
C GLY A 42 0.05 21.61 5.63
N SER A 43 0.82 20.56 5.94
CA SER A 43 0.96 19.40 5.05
C SER A 43 -0.41 18.77 4.76
N PRO A 44 -0.73 18.47 3.49
CA PRO A 44 -2.04 17.97 3.11
C PRO A 44 -2.26 16.51 3.54
N VAL A 45 -1.18 15.76 3.72
CA VAL A 45 -1.16 14.33 4.06
C VAL A 45 -0.12 14.10 5.13
N ASP A 46 -0.47 13.23 6.06
CA ASP A 46 0.34 12.73 7.15
C ASP A 46 0.14 11.20 7.15
N LEU A 47 1.18 10.42 6.86
CA LEU A 47 1.06 8.96 6.81
C LEU A 47 1.23 8.43 8.23
N GLY A 48 0.46 7.40 8.60
CA GLY A 48 0.59 6.73 9.90
C GLY A 48 1.30 5.39 9.83
N GLY A 49 1.15 4.70 8.70
CA GLY A 49 1.78 3.43 8.49
C GLY A 49 1.25 2.69 7.28
N LEU A 50 1.93 1.59 6.99
CA LEU A 50 1.60 0.70 5.90
C LEU A 50 1.61 -0.73 6.43
N ALA A 51 0.48 -1.41 6.36
CA ALA A 51 0.43 -2.86 6.51
C ALA A 51 0.28 -3.51 5.13
N VAL A 52 0.87 -4.69 4.99
CA VAL A 52 0.88 -5.44 3.72
C VAL A 52 0.40 -6.85 3.98
N ARG A 53 -0.47 -7.35 3.10
CA ARG A 53 -0.83 -8.76 3.02
C ARG A 53 -0.74 -9.23 1.57
N ASP A 54 -0.36 -10.48 1.38
CA ASP A 54 -0.29 -11.10 0.07
C ASP A 54 -1.17 -12.37 -0.01
N ASP A 55 -1.66 -12.62 -1.22
CA ASP A 55 -2.22 -13.90 -1.65
C ASP A 55 -1.57 -14.34 -2.97
N PRO A 56 -1.84 -15.54 -3.50
CA PRO A 56 -1.21 -16.02 -4.74
C PRO A 56 -1.43 -15.14 -5.99
N ARG A 57 -2.31 -14.13 -5.93
CA ARG A 57 -2.68 -13.26 -7.04
C ARG A 57 -2.46 -11.78 -6.75
N PHE A 58 -2.55 -11.34 -5.50
CA PHE A 58 -2.56 -9.91 -5.17
C PHE A 58 -1.67 -9.56 -3.97
N LEU A 59 -1.08 -8.37 -4.05
CA LEU A 59 -0.60 -7.62 -2.90
C LEU A 59 -1.69 -6.65 -2.46
N HIS A 60 -2.00 -6.66 -1.18
CA HIS A 60 -2.98 -5.81 -0.54
C HIS A 60 -2.26 -4.84 0.39
N PHE A 61 -2.67 -3.58 0.34
CA PHE A 61 -2.12 -2.50 1.16
C PHE A 61 -3.20 -1.90 2.04
N LEU A 62 -2.90 -1.77 3.33
CA LEU A 62 -3.66 -0.94 4.25
C LEU A 62 -2.79 0.25 4.65
N ILE A 63 -3.21 1.44 4.24
CA ILE A 63 -2.49 2.69 4.49
C ILE A 63 -3.23 3.46 5.56
N ASP A 64 -2.55 3.73 6.67
CA ASP A 64 -3.07 4.59 7.73
C ASP A 64 -2.68 6.05 7.46
N LEU A 65 -3.59 6.97 7.77
CA LEU A 65 -3.42 8.41 7.59
C LEU A 65 -3.66 9.11 8.92
N GLY A 66 -2.78 10.05 9.30
CA GLY A 66 -2.87 10.80 10.55
C GLY A 66 -4.13 11.64 10.70
N HIS A 67 -4.80 11.94 9.58
CA HIS A 67 -6.08 12.61 9.54
C HIS A 67 -6.87 12.19 8.29
N THR A 68 -8.19 12.43 8.32
CA THR A 68 -9.04 12.23 7.15
C THR A 68 -8.60 13.15 6.01
N VAL A 69 -8.22 12.55 4.88
CA VAL A 69 -7.85 13.27 3.66
C VAL A 69 -9.00 13.23 2.66
N THR A 70 -9.32 14.39 2.09
CA THR A 70 -10.17 14.46 0.90
C THR A 70 -9.28 14.58 -0.32
N VAL A 71 -9.25 13.55 -1.18
CA VAL A 71 -8.42 13.52 -2.38
C VAL A 71 -8.69 14.72 -3.31
N GLN A 72 -9.94 15.14 -3.43
CA GLN A 72 -10.31 16.34 -4.20
C GLN A 72 -9.77 17.66 -3.61
N GLY A 73 -9.50 17.68 -2.30
CA GLY A 73 -8.95 18.82 -1.57
C GLY A 73 -7.41 18.87 -1.58
N LEU A 74 -6.74 17.84 -2.11
CA LEU A 74 -5.28 17.77 -2.14
C LEU A 74 -4.70 18.87 -3.04
N ARG A 75 -3.74 19.62 -2.48
CA ARG A 75 -2.86 20.53 -3.24
C ARG A 75 -1.63 19.74 -3.67
N GLY A 76 -1.80 18.82 -4.63
CA GLY A 76 -0.72 17.94 -5.11
C GLY A 76 -1.20 16.51 -5.36
N SER A 77 -0.26 15.58 -5.31
CA SER A 77 -0.44 14.13 -5.41
C SER A 77 0.03 13.44 -4.13
N VAL A 78 -0.56 12.28 -3.82
CA VAL A 78 0.11 11.23 -3.04
C VAL A 78 0.61 10.21 -4.02
N GLU A 79 1.88 9.83 -3.91
CA GLU A 79 2.53 8.88 -4.81
C GLU A 79 3.02 7.69 -4.00
N LEU A 80 2.53 6.50 -4.35
CA LEU A 80 3.05 5.24 -3.84
C LEU A 80 3.97 4.67 -4.91
N VAL A 81 5.28 4.68 -4.62
CA VAL A 81 6.32 4.16 -5.50
C VAL A 81 6.70 2.77 -5.02
N LEU A 82 6.52 1.77 -5.87
CA LEU A 82 6.69 0.37 -5.52
C LEU A 82 7.73 -0.27 -6.45
N ASP A 83 8.77 -0.80 -5.83
CA ASP A 83 9.57 -1.89 -6.40
C ASP A 83 8.86 -3.19 -6.04
N VAL A 84 8.41 -3.95 -7.05
CA VAL A 84 7.64 -5.19 -6.86
C VAL A 84 8.36 -6.40 -7.44
N ASP A 85 9.63 -6.27 -7.77
CA ASP A 85 10.45 -7.41 -8.09
C ASP A 85 10.73 -8.25 -6.81
N ALA A 86 11.07 -9.52 -7.00
CA ALA A 86 11.31 -10.42 -5.88
C ALA A 86 12.75 -10.35 -5.35
N ASP A 87 13.66 -9.76 -6.12
CA ASP A 87 15.10 -9.75 -5.90
C ASP A 87 15.66 -8.37 -5.52
N ALA A 88 14.82 -7.34 -5.44
CA ALA A 88 15.12 -5.94 -5.15
C ALA A 88 16.33 -5.44 -5.96
N ALA A 89 16.43 -5.87 -7.22
CA ALA A 89 17.63 -5.66 -8.00
C ALA A 89 17.56 -4.28 -8.65
N PRO A 90 18.48 -3.34 -8.36
CA PRO A 90 18.40 -1.96 -8.89
C PRO A 90 18.59 -1.90 -10.42
N SER A 91 18.91 -3.03 -11.06
CA SER A 91 19.04 -3.17 -12.52
C SER A 91 17.72 -3.46 -13.25
N THR A 92 16.66 -3.84 -12.53
CA THR A 92 15.31 -4.03 -13.03
C THR A 92 14.46 -2.84 -12.62
N GLY A 93 13.50 -2.39 -13.45
CA GLY A 93 12.71 -1.18 -13.17
C GLY A 93 13.40 0.15 -13.49
N GLY A 94 12.82 1.26 -12.99
CA GLY A 94 13.31 2.63 -13.16
C GLY A 94 13.61 3.34 -11.84
N SER A 95 14.31 4.47 -11.86
CA SER A 95 14.53 5.27 -10.65
C SER A 95 13.47 6.37 -10.54
N TYR A 96 12.67 6.37 -9.46
CA TYR A 96 11.62 7.36 -9.23
C TYR A 96 11.40 7.58 -7.72
N GLY A 97 11.14 8.82 -7.30
CA GLY A 97 10.81 9.12 -5.90
C GLY A 97 11.88 8.71 -4.87
N GLY A 98 13.13 8.52 -5.28
CA GLY A 98 14.21 8.01 -4.42
C GLY A 98 14.28 6.49 -4.29
N VAL A 99 13.40 5.75 -4.96
CA VAL A 99 13.44 4.29 -5.09
C VAL A 99 14.16 3.92 -6.39
N GLU A 100 15.25 3.17 -6.28
CA GLU A 100 15.88 2.51 -7.43
C GLU A 100 15.15 1.20 -7.69
N GLY A 101 14.88 0.92 -8.97
CA GLY A 101 14.18 -0.29 -9.39
C GLY A 101 12.66 -0.24 -9.29
N ALA A 102 12.06 0.94 -9.15
CA ALA A 102 10.62 1.10 -9.16
C ALA A 102 9.97 0.57 -10.44
N ASP A 103 8.94 -0.27 -10.28
CA ASP A 103 8.15 -0.88 -11.35
C ASP A 103 6.78 -0.24 -11.51
N LEU A 104 6.17 0.19 -10.39
CA LEU A 104 4.82 0.73 -10.33
C LEU A 104 4.78 2.02 -9.53
N VAL A 105 4.07 3.01 -10.06
CA VAL A 105 3.74 4.23 -9.33
C VAL A 105 2.23 4.41 -9.33
N VAL A 106 1.62 4.37 -8.14
CA VAL A 106 0.20 4.71 -7.95
C VAL A 106 0.11 6.17 -7.53
N ILE A 107 -0.54 6.97 -8.37
CA ILE A 107 -0.67 8.42 -8.16
C ILE A 107 -2.11 8.75 -7.80
N LEU A 108 -2.33 9.21 -6.57
CA LEU A 108 -3.60 9.74 -6.10
C LEU A 108 -3.57 11.26 -6.25
N THR A 109 -4.35 11.77 -7.20
CA THR A 109 -4.46 13.22 -7.45
C THR A 109 -5.90 13.67 -7.38
N ARG A 110 -6.09 14.98 -7.18
CA ARG A 110 -7.38 15.59 -7.51
C ARG A 110 -7.64 15.43 -9.02
N GLN A 111 -8.83 14.98 -9.39
CA GLN A 111 -9.29 15.08 -10.78
C GLN A 111 -9.61 16.55 -11.08
N ALA A 112 -8.98 17.12 -12.12
CA ALA A 112 -9.24 18.50 -12.54
C ALA A 112 -10.62 18.64 -13.20
N GLU A 113 -11.07 17.60 -13.89
CA GLU A 113 -12.40 17.45 -14.46
C GLU A 113 -12.96 16.09 -14.05
N PRO A 114 -14.23 15.99 -13.62
CA PRO A 114 -14.85 14.69 -13.37
C PRO A 114 -14.98 13.96 -14.70
N GLU A 115 -14.16 12.95 -14.92
CA GLU A 115 -14.40 12.01 -16.00
C GLU A 115 -15.63 11.19 -15.65
N HIS A 116 -16.63 11.20 -16.53
CA HIS A 116 -17.84 10.40 -16.38
C HIS A 116 -17.51 8.95 -16.72
N ASP A 117 -16.74 8.29 -15.85
CA ASP A 117 -16.28 6.94 -16.10
C ASP A 117 -17.42 5.93 -15.84
N ARG A 118 -17.54 4.94 -16.73
CA ARG A 118 -18.62 3.93 -16.74
C ARG A 118 -18.45 2.86 -15.65
N HIS A 119 -17.58 3.11 -14.69
CA HIS A 119 -17.15 2.14 -13.70
C HIS A 119 -17.32 2.74 -12.29
N GLY A 120 -18.51 2.51 -11.74
CA GLY A 120 -18.90 2.74 -10.36
C GLY A 120 -20.42 2.53 -10.25
N ALA A 121 -20.98 1.75 -9.34
CA ALA A 121 -20.49 1.08 -8.15
C ALA A 121 -21.19 -0.29 -8.03
N GLY A 122 -20.50 -1.26 -7.44
CA GLY A 122 -21.17 -2.41 -6.80
C GLY A 122 -21.85 -1.99 -5.51
#